data_AF-A0A0S2LWR4-F1
#
_entry.id   AF-A0A0S2LWR4-F1
#
_cell.length_a   1.000
_cell.length_b   1.000
_cell.length_c   1.000
_cell.angle_alpha   90.00
_cell.angle_beta   90.00
_cell.angle_gamma   90.00
#
_symmetry.space_group_name_H-M   'P 1'
#
loop_
_entity.id
_entity.type
_entity.pdbx_description
1 polymer ?
#
loop_
_entity_poly.entity_id
_entity_poly.type
_entity_poly.pdbx_seq_one_letter_code
_entity_poly.pdbx_strand_id
1 'polypeptide(L)'
;MQRPSGKTWVNTGAVTVQVYFDADGSAPKKLVRTLKTNSSGSFKAAAVATVTGKWSVTLPAQGSYKTSSTSVRVVKVVPAPKPTSAKPASKWNCPAWAPIKGNAPSKIYHLKNQRFYTKTTPEICFTTEAAAKQAGYRKSKV
;
A
#
# COMPACT_ATOMS: atom_id res chain seq x y z
N MET A 1 -10.84 -33.16 4.48
CA MET A 1 -12.24 -33.07 3.99
C MET A 1 -13.16 -33.03 5.20
N GLN A 2 -14.05 -32.04 5.29
CA GLN A 2 -15.10 -32.03 6.33
C GLN A 2 -16.09 -33.15 6.04
N ARG A 3 -16.59 -33.81 7.10
CA ARG A 3 -17.54 -34.92 6.98
C ARG A 3 -18.95 -34.38 7.29
N PRO A 4 -19.96 -34.65 6.46
CA PRO A 4 -21.33 -34.27 6.77
C PRO A 4 -21.87 -35.12 7.95
N SER A 5 -22.72 -34.52 8.77
CA SER A 5 -23.45 -35.14 9.88
C SER A 5 -24.90 -34.64 9.84
N GLY A 6 -25.73 -35.28 9.00
CA GLY A 6 -27.10 -34.80 8.75
C GLY A 6 -27.08 -33.44 8.05
N LYS A 7 -27.78 -32.43 8.60
CA LYS A 7 -27.80 -31.06 8.06
C LYS A 7 -26.60 -30.20 8.49
N THR A 8 -25.72 -30.72 9.33
CA THR A 8 -24.56 -30.01 9.85
C THR A 8 -23.26 -30.70 9.45
N TRP A 9 -22.14 -30.02 9.65
CA TRP A 9 -20.81 -30.59 9.45
C TRP A 9 -20.26 -31.11 10.77
N VAL A 10 -19.55 -32.23 10.74
CA VAL A 10 -18.82 -32.74 11.91
C VAL A 10 -17.81 -31.67 12.35
N ASN A 11 -17.77 -31.42 13.66
CA ASN A 11 -16.77 -30.56 14.27
C ASN A 11 -15.36 -31.11 13.98
N THR A 12 -14.55 -30.31 13.29
CA THR A 12 -13.18 -30.70 12.92
C THR A 12 -12.26 -30.83 14.14
N GLY A 13 -12.65 -30.24 15.28
CA GLY A 13 -11.78 -30.07 16.43
C GLY A 13 -10.73 -29.00 16.17
N ALA A 14 -9.89 -28.78 17.17
CA ALA A 14 -8.80 -27.82 17.08
C ALA A 14 -7.62 -28.42 16.29
N VAL A 15 -7.48 -28.02 15.02
CA VAL A 15 -6.39 -28.42 14.13
C VAL A 15 -5.40 -27.28 13.92
N THR A 16 -4.18 -27.62 13.48
CA THR A 16 -3.15 -26.63 13.18
C THR A 16 -3.20 -26.27 11.70
N VAL A 17 -3.29 -24.98 11.37
CA VAL A 17 -3.24 -24.46 10.00
C VAL A 17 -2.06 -23.51 9.83
N GLN A 18 -1.56 -23.43 8.61
CA GLN A 18 -0.41 -22.62 8.22
C GLN A 18 -0.84 -21.58 7.20
N VAL A 19 -0.61 -20.31 7.51
CA VAL A 19 -0.92 -19.16 6.67
C VAL A 19 0.34 -18.73 5.94
N TYR A 20 0.25 -18.57 4.63
CA TYR A 20 1.35 -18.21 3.76
C TYR A 20 1.06 -16.96 2.96
N PHE A 21 2.13 -16.23 2.62
CA PHE A 21 2.08 -15.08 1.74
C PHE A 21 3.13 -15.20 0.65
N ASP A 22 2.69 -15.04 -0.59
CA ASP A 22 3.51 -15.08 -1.79
C ASP A 22 3.52 -13.67 -2.38
N ALA A 23 4.63 -12.94 -2.26
CA ALA A 23 4.77 -11.63 -2.89
C ALA A 23 4.75 -11.79 -4.42
N ASP A 24 3.97 -10.96 -5.11
CA ASP A 24 3.55 -11.12 -6.53
C ASP A 24 4.69 -10.87 -7.54
N GLY A 25 5.87 -11.46 -7.33
CA GLY A 25 6.95 -11.38 -8.31
C GLY A 25 8.22 -12.21 -8.15
N SER A 26 8.53 -12.92 -7.04
CA SER A 26 9.76 -13.78 -6.95
C SER A 26 9.92 -14.67 -5.71
N ALA A 27 9.14 -14.50 -4.63
CA ALA A 27 9.43 -15.18 -3.38
C ALA A 27 8.79 -16.58 -3.31
N PRO A 28 9.49 -17.60 -2.76
CA PRO A 28 8.86 -18.87 -2.43
C PRO A 28 7.78 -18.65 -1.38
N LYS A 29 6.78 -19.53 -1.39
CA LYS A 29 5.63 -19.50 -0.48
C LYS A 29 6.10 -19.41 0.98
N LYS A 30 6.06 -18.21 1.56
CA LYS A 30 6.64 -17.95 2.88
C LYS A 30 5.60 -18.19 3.95
N LEU A 31 5.90 -19.08 4.90
CA LEU A 31 5.06 -19.28 6.08
C LEU A 31 5.06 -17.98 6.90
N VAL A 32 3.89 -17.38 7.03
CA VAL A 32 3.69 -16.17 7.82
C VAL A 32 3.31 -16.52 9.24
N ARG A 33 2.41 -17.50 9.42
CA ARG A 33 1.89 -17.83 10.74
C ARG A 33 1.37 -19.26 10.80
N THR A 34 1.58 -19.90 11.94
CA THR A 34 0.90 -21.14 12.32
C THR A 34 -0.18 -20.81 13.35
N LEU A 35 -1.39 -21.35 13.18
CA LEU A 35 -2.56 -21.05 13.99
C LEU A 35 -3.28 -22.34 14.37
N LYS A 36 -3.85 -22.38 15.58
CA LYS A 36 -4.78 -23.45 15.99
C LYS A 36 -6.21 -22.98 15.76
N THR A 37 -7.03 -23.81 15.13
CA THR A 37 -8.46 -23.52 14.94
C THR A 37 -9.21 -23.69 16.27
N ASN A 38 -10.44 -23.16 16.33
CA ASN A 38 -11.35 -23.47 17.42
C ASN A 38 -11.89 -24.91 17.31
N SER A 39 -12.78 -25.31 18.23
CA SER A 39 -13.40 -26.64 18.28
C SER A 39 -14.21 -27.01 17.03
N SER A 40 -14.71 -26.03 16.27
CA SER A 40 -15.41 -26.27 15.00
C SER A 40 -14.48 -26.35 13.79
N GLY A 41 -13.18 -26.09 13.95
CA GLY A 41 -12.23 -26.00 12.83
C GLY A 41 -12.15 -24.62 12.18
N SER A 42 -12.79 -23.61 12.77
CA SER A 42 -12.80 -22.23 12.28
C SER A 42 -11.62 -21.44 12.84
N PHE A 43 -11.15 -20.47 12.06
CA PHE A 43 -10.08 -19.55 12.48
C PHE A 43 -10.28 -18.17 11.87
N LYS A 44 -9.65 -17.17 12.47
CA LYS A 44 -9.49 -15.83 11.90
C LYS A 44 -8.00 -15.48 11.91
N ALA A 45 -7.52 -14.91 10.83
CA ALA A 45 -6.15 -14.45 10.70
C ALA A 45 -6.15 -13.04 10.09
N ALA A 46 -5.33 -12.16 10.65
CA ALA A 46 -5.07 -10.84 10.11
C ALA A 46 -3.55 -10.64 10.03
N ALA A 47 -3.09 -10.12 8.91
CA ALA A 47 -1.70 -9.78 8.67
C ALA A 47 -1.64 -8.62 7.69
N VAL A 48 -0.73 -7.68 7.94
CA VAL A 48 -0.50 -6.55 7.04
C VAL A 48 0.38 -7.02 5.89
N ALA A 49 -0.04 -6.76 4.66
CA ALA A 49 0.80 -6.92 3.47
C ALA A 49 1.36 -5.55 3.10
N THR A 50 2.69 -5.44 3.02
CA THR A 50 3.39 -4.21 2.57
C THR A 50 3.70 -4.21 1.09
N VAL A 51 3.50 -5.36 0.43
CA VAL A 51 3.68 -5.56 -1.01
C VAL A 51 2.46 -6.29 -1.58
N THR A 52 2.24 -6.15 -2.89
CA THR A 52 1.23 -6.93 -3.61
C THR A 52 1.59 -8.42 -3.53
N GLY A 53 0.59 -9.27 -3.37
CA GLY A 53 0.81 -10.71 -3.25
C GLY A 53 -0.45 -11.51 -2.98
N LYS A 54 -0.22 -12.77 -2.62
CA LYS A 54 -1.23 -13.83 -2.55
C LYS A 54 -1.19 -14.48 -1.18
N TRP A 55 -2.33 -14.50 -0.50
CA TRP A 55 -2.51 -15.25 0.74
C TRP A 55 -3.08 -16.62 0.46
N SER A 56 -2.51 -17.64 1.10
CA SER A 56 -3.07 -18.99 1.11
C SER A 56 -2.99 -19.60 2.50
N VAL A 57 -3.91 -20.51 2.82
CA VAL A 57 -3.86 -21.30 4.04
C VAL A 57 -3.76 -22.76 3.68
N THR A 58 -2.86 -23.49 4.35
CA THR A 58 -2.70 -24.93 4.21
C THR A 58 -2.97 -25.59 5.56
N LEU A 59 -3.78 -26.64 5.55
CA LEU A 59 -3.88 -27.62 6.61
C LEU A 59 -2.90 -28.74 6.26
N PRO A 60 -1.76 -28.90 6.98
CA PRO A 60 -0.92 -30.08 6.83
C PRO A 60 -1.66 -31.33 7.29
N ALA A 61 -1.20 -32.52 6.88
CA ALA A 61 -1.76 -33.76 7.37
C ALA A 61 -1.63 -33.85 8.89
N GLN A 62 -2.75 -34.10 9.59
CA GLN A 62 -2.78 -34.17 11.05
C GLN A 62 -3.81 -35.22 11.49
N GLY A 63 -3.34 -36.28 12.14
CA GLY A 63 -4.18 -37.42 12.52
C GLY A 63 -4.88 -38.02 11.29
N SER A 64 -6.22 -38.10 11.33
CA SER A 64 -7.04 -38.58 10.21
C SER A 64 -7.27 -37.55 9.10
N TYR A 65 -6.84 -36.31 9.27
CA TYR A 65 -7.05 -35.26 8.28
C TYR A 65 -5.91 -35.25 7.26
N LYS A 66 -6.27 -35.40 5.98
CA LYS A 66 -5.35 -35.24 4.85
C LYS A 66 -5.05 -33.76 4.60
N THR A 67 -3.89 -33.51 3.99
CA THR A 67 -3.46 -32.17 3.58
C THR A 67 -4.51 -31.49 2.69
N SER A 68 -4.76 -30.21 2.93
CA SER A 68 -5.68 -29.40 2.13
C SER A 68 -5.21 -27.94 2.09
N SER A 69 -5.56 -27.20 1.05
CA SER A 69 -5.26 -25.76 0.94
C SER A 69 -6.48 -24.99 0.48
N THR A 70 -6.59 -23.74 0.91
CA THR A 70 -7.65 -22.82 0.49
C THR A 70 -7.36 -22.23 -0.89
N SER A 71 -8.39 -21.69 -1.53
CA SER A 71 -8.21 -20.77 -2.66
C SER A 71 -7.35 -19.58 -2.25
N VAL A 72 -6.56 -19.10 -3.19
CA VAL A 72 -5.67 -17.95 -3.01
C VAL A 72 -6.48 -16.65 -2.93
N ARG A 73 -6.15 -15.77 -1.99
CA ARG A 73 -6.67 -14.39 -1.93
C ARG A 73 -5.59 -13.41 -2.34
N VAL A 74 -5.84 -12.64 -3.40
CA VAL A 74 -4.91 -11.61 -3.89
C VAL A 74 -5.11 -10.32 -3.10
N VAL A 75 -4.01 -9.71 -2.67
CA VAL A 75 -3.96 -8.39 -2.06
C VAL A 75 -3.09 -7.50 -2.92
N LYS A 76 -3.63 -6.36 -3.35
CA LYS A 76 -2.88 -5.34 -4.10
C LYS A 76 -2.52 -4.20 -3.17
N VAL A 77 -1.22 -3.98 -2.99
CA VAL A 77 -0.71 -2.80 -2.29
C VAL A 77 -0.29 -1.80 -3.35
N VAL A 78 -1.04 -0.71 -3.45
CA VAL A 78 -0.68 0.42 -4.30
C VAL A 78 0.25 1.35 -3.52
N PRO A 79 1.40 1.76 -4.09
CA PRO A 79 2.22 2.78 -3.44
C PRO A 79 1.40 4.07 -3.29
N ALA A 80 1.60 4.79 -2.19
CA ALA A 80 0.99 6.10 -2.02
C ALA A 80 1.39 7.00 -3.20
N PRO A 81 0.46 7.82 -3.72
CA PRO A 81 0.80 8.77 -4.77
C PRO A 81 1.91 9.71 -4.28
N LYS A 82 2.89 9.98 -5.15
CA LYS A 82 3.97 10.92 -4.82
C LYS A 82 3.38 12.29 -4.48
N PRO A 83 3.94 13.00 -3.48
CA PRO A 83 3.46 14.34 -3.14
C PRO A 83 3.59 15.27 -4.35
N THR A 84 2.55 16.06 -4.60
CA THR A 84 2.51 17.04 -5.69
C THR A 84 3.04 18.41 -5.26
N SER A 85 3.24 18.61 -3.96
CA SER A 85 3.81 19.82 -3.38
C SER A 85 4.69 19.55 -2.17
N ALA A 86 5.58 20.48 -1.87
CA ALA A 86 6.50 20.47 -0.74
C ALA A 86 6.54 21.83 -0.04
N LYS A 87 6.98 21.83 1.23
CA LYS A 87 7.52 23.04 1.83
C LYS A 87 8.86 23.38 1.16
N PRO A 88 9.22 24.68 1.01
CA PRO A 88 10.55 25.08 0.58
C PRO A 88 11.65 24.41 1.40
N ALA A 89 12.72 23.99 0.71
CA ALA A 89 13.90 23.41 1.34
C ALA A 89 14.74 24.49 2.05
N SER A 90 14.67 25.74 1.57
CA SER A 90 15.23 26.91 2.23
C SER A 90 14.39 28.15 1.90
N LYS A 91 14.73 29.30 2.48
CA LYS A 91 14.07 30.59 2.20
C LYS A 91 13.93 30.89 0.71
N TRP A 92 14.90 30.44 -0.11
CA TRP A 92 14.94 30.75 -1.54
C TRP A 92 14.81 29.53 -2.44
N ASN A 93 14.89 28.31 -1.91
CA ASN A 93 15.01 27.12 -2.74
C ASN A 93 13.91 26.09 -2.45
N CYS A 94 13.43 25.50 -3.52
CA CYS A 94 12.59 24.31 -3.48
C CYS A 94 13.45 23.04 -3.56
N PRO A 95 12.98 21.92 -3.00
CA PRO A 95 13.69 20.65 -3.17
C PRO A 95 13.71 20.23 -4.64
N ALA A 96 14.72 19.44 -5.03
CA ALA A 96 14.95 19.07 -6.43
C ALA A 96 13.75 18.36 -7.07
N TRP A 97 12.97 17.60 -6.29
CA TRP A 97 11.80 16.87 -6.75
C TRP A 97 10.54 17.75 -6.92
N ALA A 98 10.52 18.98 -6.35
CA ALA A 98 9.43 19.94 -6.50
C ALA A 98 9.96 21.33 -6.92
N PRO A 99 10.51 21.48 -8.13
CA PRO A 99 11.27 22.67 -8.51
C PRO A 99 10.44 23.93 -8.77
N ILE A 100 9.12 23.87 -8.78
CA ILE A 100 8.28 25.02 -9.16
C ILE A 100 7.98 25.85 -7.91
N LYS A 101 8.39 27.12 -7.91
CA LYS A 101 8.18 28.02 -6.77
C LYS A 101 6.78 28.63 -6.80
N GLY A 102 5.94 28.30 -5.84
CA GLY A 102 4.65 28.96 -5.62
C GLY A 102 4.78 30.06 -4.59
N ASN A 103 4.41 31.29 -4.98
CA ASN A 103 4.29 32.40 -4.06
C ASN A 103 2.87 32.45 -3.49
N ALA A 104 2.69 32.04 -2.23
CA ALA A 104 1.35 31.90 -1.64
C ALA A 104 0.57 33.23 -1.55
N PRO A 105 1.19 34.37 -1.19
CA PRO A 105 0.52 35.67 -1.18
C PRO A 105 -0.08 36.10 -2.53
N SER A 106 0.67 35.91 -3.63
CA SER A 106 0.23 36.35 -4.96
C SER A 106 -0.51 35.28 -5.77
N LYS A 107 -0.50 34.02 -5.30
CA LYS A 107 -0.99 32.85 -6.04
C LYS A 107 -0.35 32.71 -7.42
N ILE A 108 0.93 33.04 -7.53
CA ILE A 108 1.71 32.91 -8.77
C ILE A 108 2.75 31.81 -8.61
N TYR A 109 2.87 30.94 -9.61
CA TYR A 109 3.96 29.97 -9.67
C TYR A 109 5.02 30.38 -10.70
N HIS A 110 6.27 30.06 -10.39
CA HIS A 110 7.44 30.36 -11.20
C HIS A 110 8.21 29.09 -11.55
N LEU A 111 8.56 28.95 -12.83
CA LEU A 111 9.40 27.88 -13.35
C LEU A 111 10.88 28.26 -13.32
N LYS A 112 11.78 27.27 -13.23
CA LYS A 112 13.25 27.47 -13.19
C LYS A 112 13.81 28.37 -14.30
N ASN A 113 13.19 28.36 -15.48
CA ASN A 113 13.61 29.12 -16.65
C ASN A 113 12.97 30.52 -16.77
N GLN A 114 12.22 30.99 -15.76
CA GLN A 114 11.57 32.30 -15.79
C GLN A 114 12.42 33.38 -15.11
N ARG A 115 12.33 34.61 -15.63
CA ARG A 115 13.10 35.79 -15.16
C ARG A 115 12.98 36.04 -13.66
N PHE A 116 11.80 35.82 -13.09
CA PHE A 116 11.53 36.08 -11.68
C PHE A 116 11.81 34.88 -10.76
N TYR A 117 12.19 33.71 -11.29
CA TYR A 117 12.36 32.51 -10.49
C TYR A 117 13.40 32.66 -9.37
N THR A 118 14.53 33.31 -9.63
CA THR A 118 15.58 33.56 -8.64
C THR A 118 15.19 34.63 -7.63
N LYS A 119 14.24 35.50 -7.97
CA LYS A 119 13.74 36.60 -7.12
C LYS A 119 12.53 36.20 -6.27
N THR A 120 11.86 35.11 -6.61
CA THR A 120 10.72 34.62 -5.84
C THR A 120 11.20 33.83 -4.61
N THR A 121 10.74 34.27 -3.44
CA THR A 121 10.70 33.48 -2.21
C THR A 121 9.52 32.52 -2.31
N PRO A 122 9.72 31.19 -2.40
CA PRO A 122 8.62 30.24 -2.38
C PRO A 122 8.08 30.06 -0.96
N GLU A 123 6.76 29.92 -0.82
CA GLU A 123 6.09 29.45 0.40
C GLU A 123 5.55 28.03 0.21
N ILE A 124 5.36 27.63 -1.05
CA ILE A 124 5.07 26.26 -1.46
C ILE A 124 5.87 25.92 -2.71
N CYS A 125 6.22 24.65 -2.88
CA CYS A 125 6.96 24.14 -4.01
C CYS A 125 6.13 23.07 -4.72
N PHE A 126 6.01 23.09 -6.03
CA PHE A 126 5.22 22.12 -6.81
C PHE A 126 6.10 21.23 -7.68
N THR A 127 5.65 19.99 -7.90
CA THR A 127 6.30 19.04 -8.80
C THR A 127 6.00 19.32 -10.26
N THR A 128 4.78 19.78 -10.55
CA THR A 128 4.29 20.02 -11.91
C THR A 128 3.46 21.31 -11.99
N GLU A 129 3.35 21.88 -13.19
CA GLU A 129 2.46 23.03 -13.42
C GLU A 129 1.00 22.66 -13.17
N ALA A 130 0.61 21.42 -13.47
CA ALA A 130 -0.74 20.93 -13.19
C ALA A 130 -1.05 20.96 -11.68
N ALA A 131 -0.12 20.52 -10.84
CA ALA A 131 -0.26 20.60 -9.38
C ALA A 131 -0.41 22.05 -8.89
N ALA A 132 0.37 22.97 -9.44
CA ALA A 132 0.27 24.39 -9.10
C ALA A 132 -1.09 24.97 -9.51
N LYS A 133 -1.58 24.66 -10.72
CA LYS A 133 -2.89 25.09 -11.22
C LYS A 133 -4.04 24.50 -10.39
N GLN A 134 -3.97 23.21 -10.05
CA GLN A 134 -4.94 22.55 -9.16
C GLN A 134 -4.97 23.20 -7.76
N ALA A 135 -3.83 23.69 -7.28
CA ALA A 135 -3.73 24.44 -6.02
C ALA A 135 -4.19 25.92 -6.14
N GLY A 136 -4.71 26.34 -7.31
CA GLY A 136 -5.21 27.69 -7.56
C GLY A 136 -4.13 28.73 -7.91
N TYR A 137 -2.93 28.30 -8.30
CA TYR A 137 -1.87 29.20 -8.73
C TYR A 137 -1.92 29.42 -10.24
N ARG A 138 -1.68 30.66 -10.65
CA ARG A 138 -1.50 31.02 -12.06
C ARG A 138 -0.02 31.10 -12.42
N LYS A 139 0.31 30.89 -13.69
CA LYS A 139 1.69 31.02 -14.19
C LYS A 139 2.15 32.48 -14.08
N SER A 140 3.42 32.70 -13.73
CA SER A 140 4.03 34.03 -13.85
C SER A 140 3.94 34.50 -15.29
N LYS A 141 3.47 35.74 -15.46
CA LYS A 141 3.74 36.51 -16.68
C LYS A 141 5.25 36.78 -16.65
N VAL A 142 5.95 36.37 -17.71
CA VAL A 142 7.43 36.39 -17.80
C VAL A 142 8.02 37.77 -17.58
#